data_AF-A0A7J8IPL9-F1
#
_entry.id   AF-A0A7J8IPL9-F1
#
_cell.length_a   1.000
_cell.length_b   1.000
_cell.length_c   1.000
_cell.angle_alpha   90.00
_cell.angle_beta   90.00
_cell.angle_gamma   90.00
#
_symmetry.space_group_name_H-M   'P 1'
#
loop_
_entity.id
_entity.type
_entity.pdbx_description
1 polymer ?
#
loop_
_entity_poly.entity_id
_entity_poly.type
_entity_poly.pdbx_seq_one_letter_code
_entity_poly.pdbx_strand_id
1 'polypeptide(L)'
;MDLRVRELRDRLELELLQQGEEQYECVLKRKEQHVAEQITKMMELAREKQAAELKTLKETSESDTKEVKKKLEAKRLERIQAMIKVTTDKMAQERLKREINNSHIQEVVQVIKQMTESLERHQEKLEEKQAACLEQIREMEKQFQQEALTEYEARMKGLEAEVKESVKTCLRACFPSEAEDKPESPCGASGELCEQDPLTAKGDA
;
A
#
# COMPACT_ATOMS: atom_id res chain seq x y z
N MET A 1 -30.93 -40.50 -17.01
CA MET A 1 -30.41 -40.45 -15.62
C MET A 1 -31.52 -40.79 -14.63
N ASP A 2 -31.21 -41.69 -13.71
CA ASP A 2 -32.01 -42.04 -12.54
C ASP A 2 -32.28 -40.80 -11.66
N LEU A 3 -33.49 -40.68 -11.09
CA LEU A 3 -33.89 -39.55 -10.23
C LEU A 3 -32.98 -39.40 -9.01
N ARG A 4 -32.57 -40.52 -8.41
CA ARG A 4 -31.69 -40.55 -7.25
C ARG A 4 -30.28 -40.08 -7.59
N VAL A 5 -29.78 -40.41 -8.80
CA VAL A 5 -28.49 -39.91 -9.29
C VAL A 5 -28.52 -38.41 -9.51
N ARG A 6 -29.64 -37.89 -10.03
CA ARG A 6 -29.85 -36.44 -10.19
C ARG A 6 -29.85 -35.71 -8.84
N GLU A 7 -30.61 -36.20 -7.86
CA GLU A 7 -30.67 -35.61 -6.52
C GLU A 7 -29.31 -35.59 -5.82
N LEU A 8 -28.55 -36.69 -5.92
CA LEU A 8 -27.20 -36.77 -5.33
C LEU A 8 -26.22 -35.80 -5.99
N ARG A 9 -26.31 -35.62 -7.31
CA ARG A 9 -25.52 -34.62 -8.03
C ARG A 9 -25.89 -33.20 -7.57
N ASP A 10 -27.17 -32.87 -7.56
CA ASP A 10 -27.62 -31.52 -7.19
C ASP A 10 -27.22 -31.18 -5.74
N ARG A 11 -27.28 -32.17 -4.85
CA ARG A 11 -26.76 -32.03 -3.48
C ARG A 11 -25.25 -31.80 -3.44
N LEU A 12 -24.48 -32.55 -4.23
CA LEU A 12 -23.03 -32.38 -4.31
C LEU A 12 -22.65 -30.99 -4.85
N GLU A 13 -23.34 -30.51 -5.89
CA GLU A 13 -23.14 -29.16 -6.43
C GLU A 13 -23.40 -28.09 -5.36
N LEU A 14 -24.47 -28.24 -4.59
CA LEU A 14 -24.80 -27.30 -3.51
C LEU A 14 -23.77 -27.32 -2.38
N GLU A 15 -23.36 -28.50 -1.91
CA GLU A 15 -22.36 -28.65 -0.85
C GLU A 15 -21.00 -28.07 -1.27
N LEU A 16 -20.57 -28.31 -2.51
CA LEU A 16 -19.33 -27.75 -3.06
C LEU A 16 -19.41 -26.23 -3.23
N LEU A 17 -20.57 -25.70 -3.64
CA LEU A 17 -20.78 -24.26 -3.75
C LEU A 17 -20.63 -23.60 -2.36
N GLN A 18 -21.34 -24.11 -1.36
CA GLN A 18 -21.26 -23.59 0.02
C GLN A 18 -19.82 -23.66 0.56
N GLN A 19 -19.14 -24.79 0.37
CA GLN A 19 -17.75 -24.95 0.80
C GLN A 19 -16.81 -23.96 0.09
N GLY A 20 -17.03 -23.70 -1.20
CA GLY A 20 -16.26 -22.72 -1.97
C GLY A 20 -16.45 -21.29 -1.48
N GLU A 21 -17.69 -20.90 -1.18
CA GLU A 21 -18.02 -19.60 -0.60
C GLU A 21 -17.32 -19.40 0.75
N GLU A 22 -17.45 -20.38 1.65
CA GLU A 22 -16.78 -20.37 2.96
C GLU A 22 -15.26 -20.27 2.84
N GLN A 23 -14.68 -20.99 1.88
CA GLN A 23 -13.24 -20.96 1.62
C GLN A 23 -12.79 -19.57 1.14
N TYR A 24 -13.51 -18.95 0.20
CA TYR A 24 -13.19 -17.62 -0.30
C TYR A 24 -13.38 -16.54 0.75
N GLU A 25 -14.42 -16.61 1.58
CA GLU A 25 -14.59 -15.72 2.73
C GLU A 25 -13.44 -15.86 3.74
N CYS A 26 -13.04 -17.09 4.05
CA CYS A 26 -11.93 -17.36 4.98
C CYS A 26 -10.61 -16.76 4.45
N VAL A 27 -10.35 -16.91 3.15
CA VAL A 27 -9.19 -16.30 2.50
C VAL A 27 -9.26 -14.77 2.55
N LEU A 28 -10.41 -14.17 2.27
CA LEU A 28 -10.61 -12.72 2.35
C LEU A 28 -10.30 -12.21 3.77
N LYS A 29 -10.96 -12.78 4.79
CA LYS A 29 -10.75 -12.40 6.21
C LYS A 29 -9.29 -12.52 6.62
N ARG A 30 -8.60 -13.58 6.18
CA ARG A 30 -7.17 -13.75 6.49
C ARG A 30 -6.30 -12.70 5.81
N LYS A 31 -6.61 -12.31 4.56
CA LYS A 31 -5.92 -11.21 3.87
C LYS A 31 -6.15 -9.87 4.57
N GLU A 32 -7.39 -9.56 4.94
CA GLU A 32 -7.74 -8.34 5.68
C GLU A 32 -6.97 -8.27 7.01
N GLN A 33 -6.91 -9.38 7.74
CA GLN A 33 -6.14 -9.47 8.98
C GLN A 33 -4.64 -9.20 8.72
N HIS A 34 -4.04 -9.85 7.73
CA HIS A 34 -2.63 -9.62 7.40
C HIS A 34 -2.34 -8.18 6.98
N VAL A 35 -3.26 -7.53 6.27
CA VAL A 35 -3.13 -6.10 5.92
C VAL A 35 -3.16 -5.27 7.21
N ALA A 36 -4.14 -5.48 8.09
CA ALA A 36 -4.25 -4.74 9.35
C ALA A 36 -3.00 -4.88 10.24
N GLU A 37 -2.46 -6.10 10.37
CA GLU A 37 -1.23 -6.37 11.12
C GLU A 37 -0.01 -5.67 10.52
N GLN A 38 0.16 -5.73 9.20
CA GLN A 38 1.27 -5.07 8.50
C GLN A 38 1.19 -3.55 8.60
N ILE A 39 0.00 -2.98 8.42
CA ILE A 39 -0.21 -1.54 8.54
C ILE A 39 0.04 -1.07 9.96
N THR A 40 -0.46 -1.79 10.97
CA THR A 40 -0.19 -1.48 12.38
C THR A 40 1.31 -1.43 12.64
N LYS A 41 2.05 -2.47 12.23
CA LYS A 41 3.50 -2.53 12.40
C LYS A 41 4.25 -1.42 11.66
N MET A 42 3.86 -1.11 10.41
CA MET A 42 4.48 -0.01 9.66
C MET A 42 4.21 1.34 10.31
N MET A 43 2.99 1.57 10.79
CA MET A 43 2.60 2.80 11.48
C MET A 43 3.33 2.97 12.83
N GLU A 44 3.56 1.89 13.56
CA GLU A 44 4.38 1.89 14.79
C GLU A 44 5.83 2.26 14.48
N LEU A 45 6.47 1.55 13.56
CA LEU A 45 7.87 1.81 13.16
C LEU A 45 8.05 3.23 12.60
N ALA A 46 7.09 3.71 11.81
CA ALA A 46 7.10 5.08 11.32
C ALA A 46 7.08 6.08 12.48
N ARG A 47 6.16 5.93 13.44
CA ARG A 47 6.07 6.84 14.60
C ARG A 47 7.31 6.79 15.50
N GLU A 48 7.87 5.60 15.74
CA GLU A 48 9.10 5.44 16.51
C GLU A 48 10.26 6.18 15.86
N LYS A 49 10.44 6.01 14.55
CA LYS A 49 11.46 6.72 13.78
C LYS A 49 11.23 8.23 13.83
N GLN A 50 10.00 8.68 13.63
CA GLN A 50 9.63 10.09 13.68
C GLN A 50 9.97 10.72 15.03
N ALA A 51 9.62 10.05 16.13
CA ALA A 51 9.94 10.51 17.48
C ALA A 51 11.47 10.60 17.71
N ALA A 52 12.23 9.63 17.20
CA ALA A 52 13.70 9.66 17.29
C ALA A 52 14.31 10.81 16.48
N GLU A 53 13.80 11.09 15.28
CA GLU A 53 14.23 12.23 14.44
C GLU A 53 13.97 13.57 15.16
N LEU A 54 12.79 13.75 15.74
CA LEU A 54 12.44 14.96 16.49
C LEU A 54 13.31 15.15 17.73
N LYS A 55 13.55 14.07 18.47
CA LYS A 55 14.45 14.08 19.62
C LYS A 55 15.86 14.51 19.22
N THR A 56 16.39 13.93 18.14
CA THR A 56 17.72 14.25 17.62
C THR A 56 17.83 15.70 17.17
N LEU A 57 16.81 16.21 16.46
CA LEU A 57 16.77 17.60 16.01
C LEU A 57 16.79 18.57 17.19
N LYS A 58 16.00 18.30 18.23
CA LYS A 58 15.96 19.09 19.46
C LYS A 58 17.31 19.08 20.19
N GLU A 59 17.87 17.91 20.43
CA GLU A 59 19.18 17.77 21.12
C GLU A 59 20.30 18.49 20.36
N THR A 60 20.31 18.37 19.02
CA THR A 60 21.29 19.07 18.17
C THR A 60 21.13 20.58 18.29
N SER A 61 19.90 21.09 18.20
CA SER A 61 19.64 22.54 18.30
C SER A 61 20.02 23.14 19.67
N GLU A 62 19.75 22.40 20.75
CA GLU A 62 20.14 22.81 22.10
C GLU A 62 21.67 22.87 22.24
N SER A 63 22.38 21.87 21.70
CA SER A 63 23.85 21.84 21.66
C SER A 63 24.42 23.01 20.84
N ASP A 64 23.89 23.24 19.64
CA ASP A 64 24.33 24.31 18.75
C ASP A 64 24.12 25.69 19.38
N THR A 65 22.97 25.89 20.03
CA THR A 65 22.66 27.13 20.75
C THR A 65 23.68 27.39 21.87
N LYS A 66 24.04 26.34 22.62
CA LYS A 66 25.06 26.42 23.68
C LYS A 66 26.43 26.77 23.10
N GLU A 67 26.81 26.16 21.98
CA GLU A 67 28.09 26.42 21.32
C GLU A 67 28.16 27.83 20.75
N VAL A 68 27.10 28.31 20.10
CA VAL A 68 27.01 29.66 19.56
C VAL A 68 27.12 30.71 20.66
N LYS A 69 26.42 30.53 21.79
CA LYS A 69 26.56 31.42 22.95
C LYS A 69 28.00 31.50 23.46
N LYS A 70 28.68 30.34 23.57
CA LYS A 70 30.10 30.29 23.96
C LYS A 70 31.00 31.03 22.98
N LYS A 71 30.80 30.83 21.67
CA LYS A 71 31.57 31.51 20.62
C LYS A 71 31.37 33.03 20.65
N LEU A 72 30.14 33.49 20.85
CA LEU A 72 29.83 34.92 20.96
C LEU A 72 30.43 35.55 22.21
N GLU A 73 30.45 34.83 23.33
CA GLU A 73 31.11 35.28 24.56
C GLU A 73 32.63 35.36 24.41
N ALA A 74 33.25 34.36 23.78
CA ALA A 74 34.68 34.39 23.46
C ALA A 74 35.05 35.62 22.60
N LYS A 75 34.27 35.88 21.54
CA LYS A 75 34.43 37.08 20.70
C LYS A 75 34.29 38.38 21.50
N ARG A 76 33.36 38.45 22.46
CA ARG A 76 33.19 39.62 23.33
C ARG A 76 34.44 39.86 24.17
N LEU A 77 34.97 38.81 24.79
CA LEU A 77 36.19 38.89 25.61
C LEU A 77 37.40 39.32 24.78
N GLU A 78 37.56 38.77 23.57
CA GLU A 78 38.62 39.16 22.64
C GLU A 78 38.53 40.65 22.25
N ARG A 79 37.31 41.14 21.91
CA ARG A 79 37.09 42.57 21.61
C ARG A 79 37.43 43.47 22.79
N ILE A 80 37.03 43.09 24.02
CA ILE A 80 37.38 43.83 25.24
C ILE A 80 38.89 43.85 25.45
N GLN A 81 39.55 42.70 25.32
CA GLN A 81 41.00 42.59 25.50
C GLN A 81 41.77 43.41 24.47
N ALA A 82 41.36 43.36 23.21
CA ALA A 82 41.94 44.17 22.14
C ALA A 82 41.75 45.67 22.42
N MET A 83 40.55 46.09 22.81
CA MET A 83 40.23 47.48 23.16
C MET A 83 41.10 48.01 24.31
N ILE A 84 41.25 47.23 25.39
CA ILE A 84 42.09 47.63 26.55
C ILE A 84 43.56 47.82 26.15
N LYS A 85 44.08 47.02 25.21
CA LYS A 85 45.47 47.12 24.74
C LYS A 85 45.75 48.39 23.94
N VAL A 86 44.75 48.96 23.26
CA VAL A 86 44.93 50.09 22.35
C VAL A 86 44.46 51.43 22.92
N THR A 87 43.65 51.43 23.97
CA THR A 87 43.11 52.65 24.61
C THR A 87 43.61 52.76 26.03
N THR A 88 44.34 53.83 26.36
CA THR A 88 44.91 54.06 27.69
C THR A 88 44.06 54.97 28.58
N ASP A 89 43.20 55.82 27.99
CA ASP A 89 42.29 56.68 28.74
C ASP A 89 41.19 55.86 29.43
N LYS A 90 41.09 56.00 30.75
CA LYS A 90 40.17 55.21 31.58
C LYS A 90 38.70 55.48 31.24
N MET A 91 38.34 56.73 30.99
CA MET A 91 36.96 57.12 30.67
C MET A 91 36.54 56.57 29.30
N ALA A 92 37.43 56.61 28.32
CA ALA A 92 37.25 56.01 27.00
C ALA A 92 37.12 54.49 27.08
N GLN A 93 37.95 53.80 27.87
CA GLN A 93 37.84 52.35 28.09
C GLN A 93 36.46 51.96 28.65
N GLU A 94 35.96 52.67 29.67
CA GLU A 94 34.64 52.38 30.25
C GLU A 94 33.49 52.59 29.26
N ARG A 95 33.58 53.64 28.44
CA ARG A 95 32.61 53.92 27.38
C ARG A 95 32.60 52.81 26.33
N LEU A 96 33.77 52.45 25.80
CA LEU A 96 33.89 51.41 24.77
C LEU A 96 33.50 50.03 25.30
N LYS A 97 33.82 49.71 26.56
CA LYS A 97 33.38 48.47 27.21
C LYS A 97 31.85 48.37 27.29
N ARG A 98 31.16 49.48 27.62
CA ARG A 98 29.68 49.54 27.59
C ARG A 98 29.14 49.29 26.19
N GLU A 99 29.75 49.88 25.18
CA GLU A 99 29.35 49.70 23.77
C GLU A 99 29.55 48.26 23.28
N ILE A 100 30.71 47.65 23.59
CA ILE A 100 30.98 46.24 23.26
C ILE A 100 29.97 45.31 23.94
N ASN A 101 29.63 45.57 25.21
CA ASN A 101 28.62 44.78 25.92
C ASN A 101 27.23 44.93 25.30
N ASN A 102 26.83 46.16 24.94
CA ASN A 102 25.55 46.41 24.30
C ASN A 102 25.47 45.72 22.93
N SER A 103 26.53 45.84 22.12
CA SER A 103 26.65 45.15 20.83
C SER A 103 26.59 43.62 20.99
N HIS A 104 27.27 43.04 21.99
CA HIS A 104 27.19 41.61 22.25
C HIS A 104 25.78 41.15 22.62
N ILE A 105 25.07 41.90 23.47
CA ILE A 105 23.67 41.57 23.82
C ILE A 105 22.80 41.56 22.57
N GLN A 106 22.92 42.58 21.72
CA GLN A 106 22.18 42.64 20.46
C GLN A 106 22.54 41.50 19.50
N GLU A 107 23.84 41.19 19.35
CA GLU A 107 24.35 40.11 18.49
C GLU A 107 23.83 38.74 18.98
N VAL A 108 23.88 38.47 20.29
CA VAL A 108 23.34 37.24 20.89
C VAL A 108 21.84 37.10 20.64
N VAL A 109 21.06 38.16 20.90
CA VAL A 109 19.61 38.14 20.68
C VAL A 109 19.29 37.89 19.21
N GLN A 110 19.96 38.58 18.30
CA GLN A 110 19.73 38.45 16.86
C GLN A 110 20.07 37.04 16.36
N VAL A 111 21.24 36.51 16.74
CA VAL A 111 21.68 35.18 16.31
C VAL A 111 20.75 34.10 16.87
N ILE A 112 20.38 34.17 18.15
CA ILE A 112 19.44 33.19 18.74
C ILE A 112 18.10 33.25 18.01
N LYS A 113 17.56 34.45 17.75
CA LYS A 113 16.30 34.60 17.01
C LYS A 113 16.37 33.92 15.64
N GLN A 114 17.43 34.17 14.87
CA GLN A 114 17.62 33.55 13.55
C GLN A 114 17.75 32.02 13.65
N MET A 115 18.44 31.51 14.68
CA MET A 115 18.55 30.08 14.92
C MET A 115 17.19 29.45 15.25
N THR A 116 16.40 30.09 16.11
CA THR A 116 15.04 29.62 16.45
C THR A 116 14.15 29.58 15.21
N GLU A 117 14.10 30.67 14.43
CA GLU A 117 13.32 30.71 13.17
C GLU A 117 13.79 29.64 12.16
N SER A 118 15.09 29.33 12.14
CA SER A 118 15.61 28.27 11.29
C SER A 118 15.21 26.89 11.77
N LEU A 119 15.28 26.65 13.09
CA LEU A 119 14.83 25.41 13.70
C LEU A 119 13.36 25.15 13.43
N GLU A 120 12.49 26.14 13.62
CA GLU A 120 11.06 26.04 13.36
C GLU A 120 10.78 25.65 11.91
N ARG A 121 11.44 26.29 10.94
CA ARG A 121 11.35 25.91 9.52
C ARG A 121 11.85 24.50 9.22
N HIS A 122 12.88 24.04 9.93
CA HIS A 122 13.36 22.66 9.78
C HIS A 122 12.41 21.64 10.39
N GLN A 123 11.85 21.95 11.55
CA GLN A 123 10.85 21.15 12.26
C GLN A 123 9.58 21.00 11.42
N GLU A 124 9.04 22.10 10.88
CA GLU A 124 7.85 22.09 10.03
C GLU A 124 8.05 21.20 8.79
N LYS A 125 9.15 21.39 8.06
CA LYS A 125 9.48 20.55 6.89
C LYS A 125 9.68 19.09 7.24
N LEU A 126 10.16 18.80 8.44
CA LEU A 126 10.31 17.44 8.92
C LEU A 126 8.92 16.86 9.16
N GLU A 127 8.06 17.52 9.93
CA GLU A 127 6.69 17.11 10.22
C GLU A 127 5.84 16.93 8.95
N GLU A 128 6.00 17.78 7.93
CA GLU A 128 5.37 17.62 6.62
C GLU A 128 5.76 16.29 5.96
N LYS A 129 7.06 15.95 5.97
CA LYS A 129 7.54 14.66 5.42
C LYS A 129 7.04 13.48 6.24
N GLN A 130 6.97 13.64 7.56
CA GLN A 130 6.46 12.62 8.47
C GLN A 130 4.97 12.37 8.21
N ALA A 131 4.17 13.42 8.04
CA ALA A 131 2.76 13.33 7.68
C ALA A 131 2.56 12.67 6.30
N ALA A 132 3.34 13.07 5.29
CA ALA A 132 3.29 12.45 3.96
C ALA A 132 3.61 10.95 3.99
N CYS A 133 4.57 10.54 4.82
CA CYS A 133 4.89 9.12 5.02
C CYS A 133 3.73 8.34 5.64
N LEU A 134 3.03 8.91 6.63
CA LEU A 134 1.86 8.26 7.23
C LEU A 134 0.68 8.18 6.25
N GLU A 135 0.46 9.21 5.43
CA GLU A 135 -0.54 9.17 4.35
C GLU A 135 -0.23 8.09 3.33
N GLN A 136 1.05 7.91 2.96
CA GLN A 136 1.44 6.83 2.06
C GLN A 136 1.13 5.44 2.62
N ILE A 137 1.35 5.22 3.92
CA ILE A 137 1.01 3.95 4.58
C ILE A 137 -0.51 3.71 4.53
N ARG A 138 -1.32 4.74 4.79
CA ARG A 138 -2.79 4.67 4.70
C ARG A 138 -3.28 4.41 3.29
N GLU A 139 -2.62 4.98 2.28
CA GLU A 139 -2.99 4.74 0.90
C GLU A 139 -2.67 3.29 0.48
N MET A 140 -1.52 2.75 0.91
CA MET A 140 -1.21 1.34 0.71
C MET A 140 -2.23 0.41 1.40
N GLU A 141 -2.70 0.76 2.60
CA GLU A 141 -3.78 0.01 3.28
C GLU A 141 -5.03 -0.11 2.40
N LYS A 142 -5.50 1.03 1.88
CA LYS A 142 -6.68 1.08 1.01
C LYS A 142 -6.48 0.26 -0.26
N GLN A 143 -5.29 0.36 -0.87
CA GLN A 143 -4.96 -0.40 -2.07
C GLN A 143 -5.03 -1.90 -1.79
N PHE A 144 -4.40 -2.39 -0.73
CA PHE A 144 -4.42 -3.82 -0.41
C PHE A 144 -5.80 -4.33 0.00
N GLN A 145 -6.60 -3.53 0.71
CA GLN A 145 -7.99 -3.87 1.02
C GLN A 145 -8.83 -3.98 -0.26
N GLN A 146 -8.67 -3.03 -1.18
CA GLN A 146 -9.39 -3.03 -2.45
C GLN A 146 -8.99 -4.22 -3.33
N GLU A 147 -7.70 -4.54 -3.40
CA GLU A 147 -7.20 -5.71 -4.13
C GLU A 147 -7.76 -7.01 -3.58
N ALA A 148 -7.78 -7.17 -2.25
CA ALA A 148 -8.34 -8.35 -1.59
C ALA A 148 -9.84 -8.52 -1.91
N LEU A 149 -10.60 -7.42 -1.87
CA LEU A 149 -12.02 -7.42 -2.20
C LEU A 149 -12.26 -7.75 -3.69
N THR A 150 -11.54 -7.09 -4.59
CA THR A 150 -11.68 -7.33 -6.03
C THR A 150 -11.32 -8.77 -6.42
N GLU A 151 -10.29 -9.35 -5.80
CA GLU A 151 -9.96 -10.76 -6.01
C GLU A 151 -11.06 -11.68 -5.48
N TYR A 152 -11.62 -11.39 -4.30
CA TYR A 152 -12.73 -12.14 -3.74
C TYR A 152 -13.96 -12.10 -4.67
N GLU A 153 -14.38 -10.92 -5.12
CA GLU A 153 -15.50 -10.76 -6.04
C GLU A 153 -15.30 -11.51 -7.35
N ALA A 154 -14.09 -11.47 -7.91
CA ALA A 154 -13.75 -12.20 -9.13
C ALA A 154 -13.86 -13.72 -8.94
N ARG A 155 -13.38 -14.25 -7.81
CA ARG A 155 -13.49 -15.67 -7.45
C ARG A 155 -14.94 -16.10 -7.24
N MET A 156 -15.73 -15.30 -6.51
CA MET A 156 -17.15 -15.57 -6.26
C MET A 156 -17.95 -15.65 -7.56
N LYS A 157 -17.67 -14.75 -8.53
CA LYS A 157 -18.35 -14.74 -9.83
C LYS A 157 -18.08 -16.01 -10.66
N GLY A 158 -16.91 -16.63 -10.52
CA GLY A 158 -16.53 -17.85 -11.25
C GLY A 158 -16.96 -19.15 -10.58
N LEU A 159 -17.28 -19.12 -9.29
CA LEU A 159 -17.43 -20.30 -8.44
C LEU A 159 -18.52 -21.26 -8.95
N GLU A 160 -19.71 -20.76 -9.28
CA GLU A 160 -20.81 -21.61 -9.73
C GLU A 160 -20.47 -22.40 -11.00
N ALA A 161 -19.78 -21.76 -11.95
CA ALA A 161 -19.35 -22.41 -13.19
C ALA A 161 -18.28 -23.47 -12.93
N GLU A 162 -17.30 -23.15 -12.09
CA GLU A 162 -16.21 -24.05 -11.69
C GLU A 162 -16.74 -25.30 -10.97
N VAL A 163 -17.73 -25.14 -10.08
CA VAL A 163 -18.38 -26.26 -9.37
C VAL A 163 -19.13 -27.16 -10.36
N LYS A 164 -19.95 -26.59 -11.26
CA LYS A 164 -20.68 -27.36 -12.26
C LYS A 164 -19.75 -28.14 -13.19
N GLU A 165 -18.65 -27.52 -13.64
CA GLU A 165 -17.66 -28.18 -14.48
C GLU A 165 -16.93 -29.30 -13.73
N SER A 166 -16.57 -29.07 -12.47
CA SER A 166 -15.91 -30.06 -11.60
C SER A 166 -16.80 -31.27 -11.36
N VAL A 167 -18.07 -31.06 -11.02
CA VAL A 167 -19.04 -32.15 -10.82
C VAL A 167 -19.28 -32.92 -12.11
N LYS A 168 -19.48 -32.22 -13.25
CA LYS A 168 -19.62 -32.85 -14.57
C LYS A 168 -18.42 -33.72 -14.92
N THR A 169 -17.22 -33.23 -14.66
CA THR A 169 -15.96 -33.96 -14.91
C THR A 169 -15.84 -35.19 -14.01
N CYS A 170 -16.15 -35.04 -12.72
CA CYS A 170 -16.18 -36.13 -11.75
C CYS A 170 -17.17 -37.23 -12.16
N LEU A 171 -18.40 -36.86 -12.54
CA LEU A 171 -19.41 -37.81 -12.99
C LEU A 171 -18.97 -38.56 -14.25
N ARG A 172 -18.34 -37.89 -15.22
CA ARG A 172 -17.80 -38.54 -16.42
C ARG A 172 -16.72 -39.57 -16.07
N ALA A 173 -15.89 -39.28 -15.07
CA ALA A 173 -14.86 -40.20 -14.60
C ALA A 173 -15.43 -41.39 -13.81
N CYS A 174 -16.47 -41.17 -13.00
CA CYS A 174 -17.13 -42.22 -12.21
C CYS A 174 -18.07 -43.11 -13.04
N PHE A 175 -18.66 -42.57 -14.11
CA PHE A 175 -19.61 -43.26 -15.00
C PHE A 175 -19.19 -43.12 -16.47
N PRO A 176 -18.06 -43.74 -16.89
CA PRO A 176 -17.53 -43.61 -18.24
C PRO A 176 -18.42 -44.22 -19.34
N SER A 177 -19.38 -45.08 -18.96
CA SER A 177 -20.27 -45.80 -19.89
C SER A 177 -21.41 -44.96 -20.48
N GLU A 178 -21.63 -43.72 -20.01
CA GLU A 178 -22.66 -42.80 -20.56
C GLU A 178 -22.09 -41.81 -21.61
N ALA A 179 -20.85 -41.99 -22.05
CA ALA A 179 -20.24 -41.20 -23.13
C ALA A 179 -20.61 -41.74 -24.52
N GLU A 180 -21.90 -41.79 -24.86
CA GLU A 180 -22.33 -41.63 -26.25
C GLU A 180 -23.15 -40.34 -26.35
N ASP A 181 -22.47 -39.23 -26.62
CA ASP A 181 -23.09 -38.14 -27.36
C ASP A 181 -23.42 -38.70 -28.75
N LYS A 182 -24.63 -39.23 -28.92
CA LYS A 182 -25.20 -39.48 -30.24
C LYS A 182 -25.44 -38.11 -30.88
N PRO A 183 -24.82 -37.76 -32.03
CA PRO A 183 -25.35 -36.68 -32.83
C PRO A 183 -26.71 -37.13 -33.37
N GLU A 184 -27.72 -36.29 -33.20
CA GLU A 184 -29.03 -36.46 -33.82
C GLU A 184 -28.85 -36.66 -35.34
N SER A 185 -29.04 -37.90 -35.79
CA SER A 185 -29.17 -38.23 -37.20
C SER A 185 -30.66 -38.20 -37.56
N PRO A 186 -31.09 -37.46 -38.61
CA PRO A 186 -32.50 -37.43 -38.97
C PRO A 186 -32.91 -38.78 -39.55
N CYS A 187 -33.88 -39.41 -38.88
CA CYS A 187 -34.57 -40.60 -39.32
C CYS A 187 -35.30 -40.33 -40.66
N GLY A 188 -34.82 -40.95 -41.73
CA GLY A 188 -35.50 -40.98 -43.03
C GLY A 188 -35.72 -42.42 -43.46
N ALA A 189 -36.88 -42.96 -43.15
CA ALA A 189 -37.36 -44.21 -43.73
C ALA A 189 -38.84 -44.03 -44.11
N SER A 190 -39.06 -43.65 -45.36
CA SER A 190 -40.33 -43.85 -46.06
C SER A 190 -40.09 -44.89 -47.14
N GLY A 191 -41.02 -45.85 -47.22
CA GLY A 191 -40.85 -47.13 -47.89
C GLY A 191 -40.84 -47.11 -49.41
N GLU A 192 -40.37 -48.25 -49.91
CA GLU A 192 -40.47 -48.86 -51.23
C GLU A 192 -41.47 -48.26 -52.24
N LEU A 193 -41.03 -48.10 -53.50
CA LEU A 193 -41.49 -49.00 -54.57
C LEU A 193 -40.57 -48.96 -55.81
N CYS A 194 -40.50 -50.14 -56.43
CA CYS A 194 -39.86 -50.53 -57.69
C CYS A 194 -40.41 -49.78 -58.91
N GLU A 195 -39.57 -49.44 -59.91
CA GLU A 195 -39.67 -49.94 -61.30
C GLU A 195 -38.70 -49.24 -62.29
N GLN A 196 -37.93 -50.08 -62.99
CA GLN A 196 -37.50 -50.04 -64.39
C GLN A 196 -36.70 -48.84 -64.97
N ASP A 197 -35.45 -49.14 -65.35
CA ASP A 197 -34.65 -48.53 -66.44
C ASP A 197 -35.39 -48.64 -67.81
N PRO A 198 -35.06 -47.88 -68.90
CA PRO A 198 -33.68 -47.52 -69.29
C PRO A 198 -33.45 -46.16 -70.03
N LEU A 199 -32.17 -45.79 -70.08
CA LEU A 199 -31.43 -45.16 -71.20
C LEU A 199 -32.02 -43.92 -71.91
N THR A 200 -31.28 -42.81 -71.88
CA THR A 200 -30.97 -42.07 -73.11
C THR A 200 -29.66 -41.30 -73.01
N ALA A 201 -28.79 -41.59 -73.97
CA ALA A 201 -27.57 -40.87 -74.26
C ALA A 201 -27.86 -39.61 -75.10
N LYS A 202 -27.17 -38.51 -74.76
CA LYS A 202 -26.63 -37.41 -75.60
C LYS A 202 -26.21 -36.31 -74.61
N GLY A 203 -24.99 -35.80 -74.59
CA GLY A 203 -24.15 -35.42 -75.72
C GLY A 203 -24.17 -33.89 -75.83
N ASP A 204 -23.14 -33.29 -75.24
CA ASP A 204 -22.47 -31.99 -75.46
C ASP A 204 -23.20 -30.74 -75.99
N ALA A 205 -22.75 -29.60 -75.44
CA ALA A 205 -22.47 -28.28 -76.04
C ALA A 205 -23.49 -27.65 -77.01
#